data_AF-A0A4Q3M7E0-F1
#
_entry.id   AF-A0A4Q3M7E0-F1
#
_cell.length_a   1.000
_cell.length_b   1.000
_cell.length_c   1.000
_cell.angle_alpha   90.00
_cell.angle_beta   90.00
_cell.angle_gamma   90.00
#
_symmetry.space_group_name_H-M   'P 1'
#
loop_
_entity.id
_entity.type
_entity.pdbx_description
1 polymer ?
#
loop_
_entity_poly.entity_id
_entity_poly.type
_entity_poly.pdbx_seq_one_letter_code
_entity_poly.pdbx_strand_id
1 'polypeptide(L)'
;TVTMASEAGQLQLNAFEPIMGWSLFKSITHLSHACLTLNTNCVAGIEANHELLARRVRESVTLVTALNPLIGYEKAALIAKTAIATGAPIDEVAESLGIMTKAQIEALLVPELLTEPLRLVS
;
A
#
# COMPACT_ATOMS: atom_id res chain seq x y z
N THR A 1 9.13 -14.72 28.88
CA THR A 1 10.19 -14.95 29.87
C THR A 1 10.61 -13.68 30.57
N VAL A 2 11.15 -12.68 29.85
CA VAL A 2 11.65 -11.43 30.46
C VAL A 2 10.60 -10.75 31.35
N THR A 3 9.38 -10.54 30.86
CA THR A 3 8.29 -9.92 31.63
C THR A 3 8.03 -10.62 32.97
N MET A 4 7.90 -11.95 32.97
CA MET A 4 7.62 -12.72 34.19
C MET A 4 8.81 -12.75 35.16
N ALA A 5 10.04 -12.79 34.66
CA ALA A 5 11.24 -12.74 35.48
C ALA A 5 11.47 -11.33 36.09
N SER A 6 11.06 -10.28 35.40
CA SER A 6 11.12 -8.90 35.90
C SER A 6 10.19 -8.70 37.09
N GLU A 7 8.96 -9.23 37.03
CA GLU A 7 7.95 -9.14 38.10
C GLU A 7 8.34 -9.94 39.36
N ALA A 8 9.18 -10.97 39.23
CA ALA A 8 9.49 -11.90 40.31
C ALA A 8 10.63 -11.45 41.26
N GLY A 9 11.07 -10.19 41.19
CA GLY A 9 12.10 -9.66 42.10
C GLY A 9 11.66 -9.67 43.56
N GLN A 10 12.58 -9.88 44.50
CA GLN A 10 12.26 -9.97 45.93
C GLN A 10 13.20 -9.10 46.78
N LEU A 11 12.60 -8.26 47.62
CA LEU A 11 13.30 -7.33 48.52
C LEU A 11 14.33 -6.45 47.78
N GLN A 12 15.63 -6.58 48.07
CA GLN A 12 16.66 -5.69 47.54
C GLN A 12 17.23 -6.11 46.17
N LEU A 13 16.87 -7.29 45.64
CA LEU A 13 17.50 -7.82 44.43
C LEU A 13 16.57 -8.70 43.59
N ASN A 14 16.75 -8.69 42.27
CA ASN A 14 16.12 -9.66 41.38
C ASN A 14 17.09 -10.80 41.02
N ALA A 15 16.90 -11.99 41.62
CA ALA A 15 17.73 -13.16 41.35
C ALA A 15 17.52 -13.79 39.95
N PHE A 16 16.51 -13.34 39.19
CA PHE A 16 16.18 -13.84 37.86
C PHE A 16 16.84 -13.04 36.71
N GLU A 17 17.69 -12.06 37.03
CA GLU A 17 18.50 -11.33 36.04
C GLU A 17 19.23 -12.23 35.02
N PRO A 18 19.83 -13.39 35.41
CA PRO A 18 20.50 -14.26 34.44
C PRO A 18 19.59 -14.79 33.33
N ILE A 19 18.36 -15.21 33.63
CA ILE A 19 17.43 -15.73 32.61
C ILE A 19 16.84 -14.62 31.74
N MET A 20 16.70 -13.40 32.29
CA MET A 20 16.35 -12.21 31.51
C MET A 20 17.44 -11.88 30.50
N GLY A 21 18.69 -11.79 30.95
CA GLY A 21 19.84 -11.52 30.10
C GLY A 21 19.96 -12.55 28.98
N TRP A 22 19.92 -13.84 29.30
CA TRP A 22 19.96 -14.91 28.30
C TRP A 22 18.82 -14.81 27.28
N SER A 23 17.59 -14.56 27.75
CA SER A 23 16.43 -14.45 26.86
C SER A 23 16.55 -13.26 25.91
N LEU A 24 17.05 -12.12 26.39
CA LEU A 24 17.27 -10.92 25.59
C LEU A 24 18.36 -11.14 24.55
N PHE A 25 19.55 -11.60 24.95
CA PHE A 25 20.66 -11.80 24.01
C PHE A 25 20.35 -12.84 22.94
N LYS A 26 19.65 -13.91 23.31
CA LYS A 26 19.16 -14.91 22.34
C LYS A 26 18.21 -14.28 21.33
N SER A 27 17.22 -13.51 21.78
CA SER A 27 16.25 -12.85 20.88
C SER A 27 16.93 -11.84 19.97
N ILE A 28 17.86 -11.04 20.48
CA ILE A 28 18.65 -10.09 19.68
C ILE A 28 19.42 -10.85 18.61
N THR A 29 20.16 -11.90 18.98
CA THR A 29 20.94 -12.70 18.04
C THR A 29 20.07 -13.30 16.93
N HIS A 30 18.94 -13.90 17.30
CA HIS A 30 18.00 -14.47 16.34
C HIS A 30 17.41 -13.42 15.41
N LEU A 31 16.97 -12.28 15.95
CA LEU A 31 16.39 -11.21 15.13
C LEU A 31 17.43 -10.64 14.17
N SER A 32 18.66 -10.40 14.63
CA SER A 32 19.76 -9.94 13.79
C SER A 32 20.03 -10.90 12.63
N HIS A 33 20.16 -12.19 12.91
CA HIS A 33 20.34 -13.20 11.86
C HIS A 33 19.13 -13.33 10.94
N ALA A 34 17.91 -13.24 11.47
CA ALA A 34 16.69 -13.29 10.69
C ALA A 34 16.59 -12.10 9.72
N CYS A 35 16.91 -10.87 10.18
CA CYS A 35 16.95 -9.69 9.33
C CYS A 35 17.97 -9.82 8.20
N LEU A 36 19.18 -10.31 8.49
CA LEU A 36 20.21 -10.55 7.46
C LEU A 36 19.75 -11.61 6.46
N THR A 37 19.18 -12.71 6.95
CA THR A 37 18.66 -13.80 6.12
C THR A 37 17.53 -13.33 5.22
N LEU A 38 16.59 -12.55 5.76
CA LEU A 38 15.47 -11.97 5.01
C LEU A 38 15.97 -10.99 3.94
N ASN A 39 16.97 -10.18 4.28
CA ASN A 39 17.57 -9.25 3.33
C ASN A 39 18.20 -10.00 2.14
N THR A 40 19.07 -10.97 2.41
CA THR A 40 19.80 -11.70 1.36
C THR A 40 18.91 -12.63 0.54
N ASN A 41 17.99 -13.36 1.17
CA ASN A 41 17.23 -14.42 0.51
C ASN A 41 15.86 -13.96 0.00
N CYS A 42 15.46 -12.72 0.25
CA CYS A 42 14.17 -12.20 -0.18
C CYS A 42 14.29 -10.75 -0.65
N VAL A 43 14.55 -9.81 0.27
CA VAL A 43 14.39 -8.36 -0.01
C VAL A 43 15.30 -7.88 -1.14
N ALA A 44 16.58 -8.29 -1.14
CA ALA A 44 17.55 -7.87 -2.16
C ALA A 44 17.18 -8.30 -3.59
N GLY A 45 16.34 -9.33 -3.74
CA GLY A 45 15.88 -9.84 -5.04
C GLY A 45 14.44 -9.48 -5.39
N ILE A 46 13.78 -8.61 -4.62
CA ILE A 46 12.40 -8.19 -4.93
C ILE A 46 12.44 -7.33 -6.20
N GLU A 47 11.77 -7.82 -7.25
CA GLU A 47 11.54 -7.10 -8.49
C GLU A 47 10.04 -6.87 -8.72
N ALA A 48 9.71 -5.72 -9.30
CA ALA A 48 8.32 -5.39 -9.62
C ALA A 48 7.88 -6.07 -10.92
N ASN A 49 6.72 -6.73 -10.90
CA ASN A 49 6.07 -7.17 -12.13
C ASN A 49 5.34 -5.99 -12.77
N HIS A 50 6.07 -5.20 -13.57
CA HIS A 50 5.57 -3.97 -14.18
C HIS A 50 4.35 -4.20 -15.09
N GLU A 51 4.32 -5.30 -15.84
CA GLU A 51 3.20 -5.62 -16.75
C GLU A 51 1.90 -5.86 -15.97
N LEU A 52 1.97 -6.70 -14.93
CA LEU A 52 0.83 -6.98 -14.06
C LEU A 52 0.36 -5.72 -13.32
N LEU A 53 1.30 -4.92 -12.82
CA LEU A 53 1.00 -3.68 -12.11
C LEU A 53 0.32 -2.66 -13.04
N ALA A 54 0.84 -2.46 -14.25
CA ALA A 54 0.24 -1.56 -15.24
C ALA A 54 -1.18 -2.01 -15.64
N ARG A 55 -1.40 -3.31 -15.79
CA ARG A 55 -2.74 -3.86 -16.04
C ARG A 55 -3.70 -3.57 -14.89
N ARG A 56 -3.28 -3.86 -13.64
CA ARG A 56 -4.10 -3.62 -12.45
C ARG A 56 -4.48 -2.16 -12.25
N VAL A 57 -3.57 -1.24 -12.56
CA VAL A 57 -3.86 0.20 -12.53
C VAL A 57 -4.95 0.53 -13.54
N ARG A 58 -4.83 0.11 -14.81
CA ARG A 58 -5.84 0.38 -15.84
C ARG A 58 -7.22 -0.20 -15.52
N GLU A 59 -7.27 -1.37 -14.88
CA GLU A 59 -8.51 -2.03 -14.47
C GLU A 59 -9.11 -1.45 -13.17
N SER A 60 -8.38 -0.60 -12.45
CA SER A 60 -8.80 -0.14 -11.13
C SER A 60 -9.83 0.98 -11.23
N VAL A 61 -11.11 0.63 -10.99
CA VAL A 61 -12.23 1.57 -10.91
C VAL A 61 -11.98 2.70 -9.91
N THR A 62 -11.19 2.47 -8.86
CA THR A 62 -10.87 3.48 -7.83
C THR A 62 -10.21 4.74 -8.40
N LEU A 63 -9.53 4.63 -9.55
CA LEU A 63 -8.89 5.77 -10.21
C LEU A 63 -9.85 6.87 -10.64
N VAL A 64 -11.13 6.54 -10.85
CA VAL A 64 -12.16 7.52 -11.20
C VAL A 64 -12.33 8.62 -10.14
N THR A 65 -11.96 8.33 -8.88
CA THR A 65 -12.03 9.31 -7.78
C THR A 65 -11.07 10.49 -7.99
N ALA A 66 -9.96 10.27 -8.69
CA ALA A 66 -9.01 11.32 -9.05
C ALA A 66 -9.62 12.33 -10.03
N LEU A 67 -10.66 11.94 -10.77
CA LEU A 67 -11.37 12.81 -11.69
C LEU A 67 -12.39 13.72 -10.99
N ASN A 68 -12.73 13.47 -9.71
CA ASN A 68 -13.72 14.25 -8.96
C ASN A 68 -13.53 15.78 -9.05
N PRO A 69 -12.31 16.33 -8.92
CA PRO A 69 -12.10 17.78 -9.02
C PRO A 69 -12.36 18.36 -10.42
N LEU A 70 -12.31 17.54 -11.46
CA LEU A 70 -12.42 17.97 -12.86
C LEU A 70 -13.85 17.80 -13.41
N ILE A 71 -14.50 16.67 -13.09
CA ILE A 71 -15.83 16.32 -13.62
C ILE A 71 -16.94 16.35 -12.56
N GLY A 72 -16.59 16.53 -11.29
CA GLY A 72 -17.51 16.45 -10.17
C GLY A 72 -17.83 15.02 -9.74
N TYR A 73 -18.23 14.87 -8.48
CA TYR A 73 -18.50 13.57 -7.86
C TYR A 73 -19.59 12.76 -8.58
N GLU A 74 -20.69 13.39 -9.00
CA GLU A 74 -21.81 12.68 -9.63
C GLU A 74 -21.40 11.99 -10.93
N LYS A 75 -20.65 12.68 -11.80
CA LYS A 75 -20.18 12.12 -13.08
C LYS A 75 -19.15 11.02 -12.86
N ALA A 76 -18.22 11.22 -11.92
CA ALA A 76 -17.24 10.19 -11.55
C ALA A 76 -17.91 8.95 -10.96
N ALA A 77 -18.90 9.11 -10.09
CA ALA A 77 -19.67 8.01 -9.52
C ALA A 77 -20.50 7.25 -10.57
N LEU A 78 -21.02 7.96 -11.57
CA LEU A 78 -21.71 7.33 -12.71
C LEU A 78 -20.77 6.46 -13.52
N ILE A 79 -19.58 6.97 -13.88
CA ILE A 79 -18.54 6.20 -14.58
C ILE A 79 -18.16 4.96 -13.77
N ALA A 80 -17.92 5.12 -12.46
CA ALA A 80 -17.54 4.03 -11.57
C ALA A 80 -18.58 2.90 -11.55
N LYS A 81 -19.86 3.26 -11.35
CA LYS A 81 -20.97 2.30 -11.29
C LYS A 81 -21.15 1.57 -12.61
N THR A 82 -21.06 2.30 -13.73
CA THR A 82 -21.19 1.69 -15.07
C THR A 82 -20.03 0.74 -15.35
N ALA A 83 -18.79 1.13 -15.06
CA ALA A 83 -17.61 0.27 -15.23
C ALA A 83 -17.69 -1.02 -14.39
N ILE A 84 -18.17 -0.94 -13.14
CA ILE A 84 -18.40 -2.13 -12.30
C ILE A 84 -19.49 -3.03 -12.88
N ALA A 85 -20.58 -2.45 -13.38
CA ALA A 85 -21.71 -3.20 -13.91
C ALA A 85 -21.39 -3.89 -15.25
N THR A 86 -20.59 -3.25 -16.11
CA THR A 86 -20.26 -3.76 -17.45
C THR A 86 -18.95 -4.53 -17.49
N GLY A 87 -18.07 -4.35 -16.51
CA GLY A 87 -16.68 -4.84 -16.55
C GLY A 87 -15.81 -4.13 -17.58
N ALA A 88 -16.32 -3.06 -18.21
CA ALA A 88 -15.58 -2.28 -19.19
C ALA A 88 -14.61 -1.30 -18.50
N PRO A 89 -13.49 -0.97 -19.14
CA PRO A 89 -12.51 -0.05 -18.58
C PRO A 89 -13.06 1.39 -18.52
N ILE A 90 -12.53 2.18 -17.58
CA ILE A 90 -13.06 3.50 -17.20
C ILE A 90 -13.03 4.48 -18.36
N ASP A 91 -11.98 4.43 -19.17
CA ASP A 91 -11.78 5.26 -20.36
C ASP A 91 -12.88 5.03 -21.41
N GLU A 92 -13.20 3.77 -21.71
CA GLU A 92 -14.28 3.41 -22.63
C GLU A 92 -15.65 3.82 -22.07
N VAL A 93 -15.88 3.61 -20.77
CA VAL A 93 -17.13 3.98 -20.13
C VAL A 93 -17.32 5.49 -20.13
N ALA A 94 -16.30 6.26 -19.78
CA ALA A 94 -16.38 7.72 -19.76
C ALA A 94 -16.58 8.32 -21.16
N GLU A 95 -15.96 7.74 -22.19
CA GLU A 95 -16.15 8.13 -23.58
C GLU A 95 -17.56 7.78 -24.08
N SER A 96 -18.06 6.59 -23.78
CA SER A 96 -19.44 6.18 -24.13
C SER A 96 -20.51 7.04 -23.45
N LEU A 97 -20.23 7.53 -22.23
CA LEU A 97 -21.08 8.48 -21.50
C LEU A 97 -20.91 9.94 -21.96
N GLY A 98 -19.98 10.22 -22.88
CA GLY A 98 -19.70 11.57 -23.36
C GLY A 98 -19.14 12.52 -22.30
N ILE A 99 -18.54 11.97 -21.23
CA ILE A 99 -18.03 12.76 -20.10
C ILE A 99 -16.62 13.27 -20.38
N MET A 100 -15.75 12.40 -20.89
CA MET A 100 -14.36 12.71 -21.28
C MET A 100 -13.91 11.78 -22.40
N THR A 101 -12.96 12.21 -23.23
CA THR A 101 -12.35 11.32 -24.23
C THR A 101 -11.33 10.40 -23.58
N LYS A 102 -11.07 9.26 -24.23
CA LYS A 102 -10.02 8.31 -23.80
C LYS A 102 -8.66 8.99 -23.61
N ALA A 103 -8.26 9.83 -24.57
CA ALA A 103 -6.99 10.57 -24.49
C ALA A 103 -6.91 11.52 -23.29
N GLN A 104 -8.02 12.16 -22.90
CA GLN A 104 -8.04 13.02 -21.71
C GLN A 104 -7.88 12.22 -20.42
N ILE A 105 -8.50 11.04 -20.34
CA ILE A 105 -8.40 10.17 -19.17
C ILE A 105 -6.99 9.60 -19.04
N GLU A 106 -6.40 9.12 -20.14
CA GLU A 106 -5.02 8.61 -20.14
C GLU A 106 -4.01 9.69 -19.73
N ALA A 107 -4.23 10.96 -20.12
CA ALA A 107 -3.37 12.08 -19.74
C ALA A 107 -3.51 12.48 -18.26
N LEU A 108 -4.63 12.14 -17.60
CA LEU A 108 -4.93 12.54 -16.22
C LEU A 108 -4.71 11.41 -15.21
N LEU A 109 -4.95 10.16 -15.60
CA LEU A 109 -4.76 8.96 -14.76
C LEU A 109 -3.32 8.45 -14.84
N VAL A 110 -2.37 9.34 -14.58
CA VAL A 110 -0.94 9.04 -14.55
C VAL A 110 -0.55 8.64 -13.12
N PRO A 111 -0.06 7.41 -12.86
CA PRO A 111 0.20 6.90 -11.51
C PRO A 111 1.01 7.84 -10.61
N GLU A 112 2.02 8.48 -11.18
CA GLU A 112 2.91 9.42 -10.48
C GLU A 112 2.15 10.65 -9.95
N LEU A 113 1.15 11.14 -10.69
CA LEU A 113 0.29 12.25 -10.27
C LEU A 113 -0.73 11.84 -9.20
N LEU A 114 -1.01 10.54 -9.09
CA LEU A 114 -1.99 9.98 -8.16
C LEU A 114 -1.38 9.60 -6.81
N THR A 115 -0.06 9.59 -6.71
CA THR A 115 0.66 9.33 -5.45
C THR A 115 0.94 10.60 -4.65
N GLU A 116 0.57 11.77 -5.16
CA GLU A 116 0.79 13.07 -4.52
C GLU A 116 -0.54 13.85 -4.35
N PRO A 117 -0.61 14.81 -3.42
CA PRO A 117 -1.77 15.69 -3.31
C PRO A 117 -1.96 16.50 -4.60
N LEU A 118 -3.15 16.43 -5.19
CA LEU A 118 -3.49 17.20 -6.39
C LEU A 118 -3.45 18.71 -6.09
N ARG A 119 -2.51 19.43 -6.70
CA ARG A 119 -2.48 20.90 -6.64
C ARG A 119 -3.42 21.48 -7.67
N LEU A 120 -4.61 21.88 -7.23
CA LEU A 120 -5.52 22.67 -8.06
C LEU A 120 -4.98 24.09 -8.11
N VAL A 121 -4.53 24.54 -9.29
CA VAL A 121 -4.14 25.94 -9.51
C VAL A 121 -5.43 26.74 -9.58
N SER A 122 -5.65 27.59 -8.58
CA SER A 122 -6.71 28.61 -8.52
C SER A 122 -6.34 29.84 -9.35
#